data_AF-A0A2M7S9U6-F1
#
_entry.id   AF-A0A2M7S9U6-F1
#
_cell.length_a   1.000
_cell.length_b   1.000
_cell.length_c   1.000
_cell.angle_alpha   90.00
_cell.angle_beta   90.00
_cell.angle_gamma   90.00
#
_symmetry.space_group_name_H-M   'P 1'
#
loop_
_entity.id
_entity.type
_entity.pdbx_description
1 polymer ?
#
loop_
_entity_poly.entity_id
_entity_poly.type
_entity_poly.pdbx_seq_one_letter_code
_entity_poly.pdbx_strand_id
1 'polypeptide(L)'
;TGNAKRVTCNGKEENRKCGIRKPMKYEFDFERLEVYQLALEFVDEIFTILKKASRDIQFSVSDQLRRASLSITNNIAEGSGKATPKEKIQFYGFAINSARECIPMLTLCLKQH
;
A
#
# COMPACT_ATOMS: atom_id res chain seq x y z
N THR A 1 -3.34 34.29 -41.35
CA THR A 1 -3.88 34.67 -40.02
C THR A 1 -4.55 33.44 -39.42
N GLY A 2 -4.29 32.91 -38.24
CA GLY A 2 -3.30 33.11 -37.18
C GLY A 2 -3.42 31.85 -36.31
N ASN A 3 -2.36 31.07 -36.21
CA ASN A 3 -1.46 30.98 -35.06
C ASN A 3 -1.98 30.08 -33.93
N ALA A 4 -1.27 28.97 -33.73
CA ALA A 4 -1.40 28.05 -32.61
C ALA A 4 -1.17 28.81 -31.29
N LYS A 5 -2.11 28.69 -30.34
CA LYS A 5 -1.87 29.07 -28.96
C LYS A 5 -1.61 27.84 -28.11
N ARG A 6 -0.33 27.64 -27.88
CA ARG A 6 0.29 26.89 -26.79
C ARG A 6 -0.38 27.30 -25.47
N VAL A 7 -1.07 26.37 -24.82
CA VAL A 7 -1.48 26.52 -23.41
C VAL A 7 -0.37 25.90 -22.57
N THR A 8 0.50 26.77 -22.05
CA THR A 8 1.41 26.45 -20.96
C THR A 8 0.63 26.52 -19.66
N CYS A 9 0.54 25.41 -18.92
CA CYS A 9 0.14 25.44 -17.51
C CYS A 9 1.39 25.25 -16.65
N ASN A 10 2.06 26.35 -16.31
CA ASN A 10 2.85 26.44 -15.10
C ASN A 10 1.87 26.60 -13.93
N GLY A 11 1.84 25.63 -13.02
CA GLY A 11 0.91 25.63 -11.90
C GLY A 11 1.27 24.61 -10.83
N LYS A 12 2.36 24.90 -10.11
CA LYS A 12 2.66 24.55 -8.70
C LYS A 12 2.49 23.09 -8.28
N GLU A 13 3.63 22.45 -8.05
CA GLU A 13 3.77 21.32 -7.11
C GLU A 13 3.27 21.75 -5.72
N GLU A 14 2.09 21.28 -5.31
CA GLU A 14 1.61 21.44 -3.95
C GLU A 14 1.62 20.08 -3.22
N ASN A 15 2.66 19.94 -2.38
CA ASN A 15 2.70 19.23 -1.10
C ASN A 15 1.94 17.90 -0.97
N ARG A 16 2.70 16.80 -1.11
CA ARG A 16 2.42 15.50 -0.48
C ARG A 16 2.35 15.66 1.05
N LYS A 17 1.15 15.86 1.58
CA LYS A 17 0.78 15.29 2.87
C LYS A 17 -0.16 14.13 2.58
N CYS A 18 0.14 12.94 3.07
CA CYS A 18 -0.82 11.83 3.07
C CYS A 18 -2.00 12.31 3.93
N GLY A 19 -2.98 12.94 3.27
CA GLY A 19 -4.11 13.54 3.93
C GLY A 19 -4.95 12.43 4.52
N ILE A 20 -5.15 12.47 5.83
CA ILE A 20 -6.14 11.68 6.57
C ILE A 20 -7.41 11.63 5.72
N ARG A 21 -7.74 10.45 5.17
CA ARG A 21 -8.90 10.29 4.28
C ARG A 21 -10.14 10.67 5.09
N LYS A 22 -11.07 11.43 4.48
CA LYS A 22 -12.37 11.74 5.11
C LYS A 22 -13.01 10.44 5.60
N PRO A 23 -13.54 10.36 6.84
CA PRO A 23 -14.11 9.13 7.35
C PRO A 23 -15.28 8.71 6.44
N MET A 24 -15.25 7.45 6.01
CA MET A 24 -16.38 6.83 5.33
C MET A 24 -17.60 6.88 6.25
N LYS A 25 -18.81 6.93 5.68
CA LYS A 25 -20.07 6.99 6.45
C LYS A 25 -20.20 5.84 7.47
N TYR A 26 -19.48 4.74 7.26
CA TYR A 26 -19.39 3.59 8.13
C TYR A 26 -17.92 3.30 8.42
N GLU A 27 -17.62 3.00 9.67
CA GLU A 27 -16.30 2.63 10.17
C GLU A 27 -16.42 1.22 10.77
N PHE A 28 -15.59 0.29 10.31
CA PHE A 28 -15.49 -1.03 10.92
C PHE A 28 -14.52 -1.00 12.10
N ASP A 29 -14.71 -1.90 13.06
CA ASP A 29 -13.91 -1.97 14.30
C ASP A 29 -12.40 -2.13 14.04
N PHE A 30 -12.02 -2.91 13.02
CA PHE A 30 -10.63 -3.12 12.63
C PHE A 30 -9.93 -1.86 12.12
N GLU A 31 -10.68 -0.89 11.59
CA GLU A 31 -10.12 0.37 11.11
C GLU A 31 -9.49 1.15 12.27
N ARG A 32 -9.91 0.92 13.51
CA ARG A 32 -9.32 1.56 14.70
C ARG A 32 -8.05 0.88 15.21
N LEU A 33 -7.67 -0.28 14.65
CA LEU A 33 -6.46 -0.97 15.05
C LEU A 33 -5.23 -0.20 14.55
N GLU A 34 -4.31 0.16 15.45
CA GLU A 34 -3.05 0.81 15.09
C GLU A 34 -2.27 0.01 14.04
N VAL A 35 -2.20 -1.32 14.21
CA VAL A 35 -1.53 -2.20 13.25
C VAL A 35 -2.17 -2.19 11.85
N TYR A 36 -3.48 -1.95 11.75
CA TYR A 36 -4.16 -1.81 10.46
C TYR A 36 -3.77 -0.50 9.78
N GLN A 37 -3.73 0.61 10.54
CA GLN A 37 -3.30 1.92 10.03
C GLN A 37 -1.84 1.90 9.55
N LEU A 38 -0.94 1.30 10.35
CA LEU A 38 0.46 1.09 9.94
C LEU A 38 0.57 0.22 8.69
N ALA A 39 -0.27 -0.81 8.55
CA ALA A 39 -0.30 -1.64 7.36
C ALA A 39 -0.78 -0.87 6.12
N LEU A 40 -1.74 0.05 6.26
CA LEU A 40 -2.16 0.94 5.17
C LEU A 40 -1.04 1.90 4.75
N GLU A 41 -0.34 2.51 5.70
CA GLU A 41 0.82 3.35 5.42
C GLU A 41 1.91 2.57 4.68
N PHE A 42 2.22 1.35 5.13
CA PHE A 42 3.14 0.46 4.45
C PHE A 42 2.72 0.16 3.01
N VAL A 43 1.44 -0.16 2.77
CA VAL A 43 0.91 -0.37 1.42
C VAL A 43 1.08 0.88 0.55
N ASP A 44 0.77 2.06 1.07
CA ASP A 44 0.93 3.32 0.31
C ASP A 44 2.40 3.60 -0.03
N GLU A 45 3.34 3.26 0.86
CA GLU A 45 4.78 3.31 0.59
C GLU A 45 5.21 2.33 -0.50
N ILE A 46 4.75 1.07 -0.45
CA ILE A 46 5.00 0.07 -1.50
C ILE A 46 4.56 0.60 -2.86
N PHE A 47 3.35 1.15 -2.95
CA PHE A 47 2.83 1.68 -4.20
C PHE A 47 3.64 2.88 -4.69
N THR A 48 4.18 3.69 -3.77
CA THR A 48 5.07 4.80 -4.09
C THR A 48 6.43 4.33 -4.61
N ILE A 49 7.02 3.29 -4.00
CA ILE A 49 8.28 2.67 -4.45
C ILE A 49 8.10 2.07 -5.84
N LEU A 50 7.04 1.29 -6.05
CA LEU A 50 6.78 0.62 -7.33
C LEU A 50 6.53 1.60 -8.48
N LYS A 51 5.94 2.78 -8.21
CA LYS A 51 5.79 3.85 -9.22
C LYS A 51 7.12 4.42 -9.71
N LYS A 52 8.17 4.34 -8.90
CA LYS A 52 9.51 4.86 -9.20
C LYS A 52 10.48 3.80 -9.69
N ALA A 53 10.16 2.52 -9.49
CA ALA A 53 11.00 1.40 -9.90
C ALA A 53 11.21 1.37 -11.43
N SER A 54 12.36 0.85 -11.86
CA SER A 54 12.67 0.62 -13.27
C SER A 54 11.63 -0.30 -13.92
N ARG A 55 11.49 -0.19 -15.24
CA ARG A 55 10.46 -0.94 -15.97
C ARG A 55 10.65 -2.45 -15.85
N ASP A 56 11.89 -2.93 -15.79
CA ASP A 56 12.23 -4.34 -15.64
C ASP A 56 11.77 -4.91 -14.28
N ILE A 57 12.01 -4.16 -13.19
CA ILE A 57 11.50 -4.51 -11.85
C ILE A 57 9.98 -4.47 -11.81
N GLN A 58 9.37 -3.47 -12.47
CA GLN A 58 7.91 -3.38 -12.51
C GLN A 58 7.28 -4.65 -13.10
N PHE A 59 7.83 -5.15 -14.21
CA PHE A 59 7.33 -6.38 -14.83
C PHE A 59 7.64 -7.65 -14.02
N SER A 60 8.74 -7.69 -13.27
CA SER A 60 9.17 -8.89 -12.56
C SER A 60 8.48 -9.09 -11.20
N VAL A 61 8.38 -8.03 -10.37
CA VAL A 61 8.00 -8.17 -8.94
C VAL A 61 6.85 -7.29 -8.48
N SER A 62 6.39 -6.30 -9.27
CA SER A 62 5.37 -5.35 -8.78
C SER A 62 4.07 -6.01 -8.38
N ASP A 63 3.54 -6.92 -9.20
CA ASP A 63 2.25 -7.55 -8.91
C ASP A 63 2.34 -8.40 -7.64
N GLN A 64 3.40 -9.18 -7.49
CA GLN A 64 3.63 -10.00 -6.31
C GLN A 64 3.76 -9.14 -5.05
N LEU A 65 4.51 -8.04 -5.11
CA LEU A 65 4.69 -7.14 -3.98
C LEU A 65 3.39 -6.38 -3.61
N ARG A 66 2.59 -5.97 -4.60
CA ARG A 66 1.26 -5.38 -4.35
C ARG A 66 0.32 -6.37 -3.69
N ARG A 67 0.25 -7.60 -4.18
CA ARG A 67 -0.61 -8.64 -3.59
C ARG A 67 -0.18 -8.99 -2.16
N ALA A 68 1.13 -9.18 -1.93
CA ALA A 68 1.65 -9.48 -0.60
C ALA A 68 1.34 -8.34 0.38
N SER A 69 1.59 -7.08 0.00
CA SER A 69 1.31 -5.91 0.87
C SER A 69 -0.18 -5.76 1.17
N LEU A 70 -1.06 -5.88 0.18
CA LEU A 70 -2.52 -5.85 0.39
C LEU A 70 -3.02 -7.04 1.25
N SER A 71 -2.35 -8.18 1.18
CA SER A 71 -2.70 -9.35 1.99
C SER A 71 -2.50 -9.08 3.49
N ILE A 72 -1.56 -8.20 3.86
CA ILE A 72 -1.36 -7.79 5.27
C ILE A 72 -2.62 -7.11 5.80
N THR A 73 -3.12 -6.08 5.11
CA THR A 73 -4.32 -5.34 5.52
C THR A 73 -5.56 -6.24 5.52
N ASN A 74 -5.70 -7.11 4.51
CA ASN A 74 -6.84 -8.01 4.39
C ASN A 74 -6.87 -9.03 5.54
N ASN A 75 -5.73 -9.63 5.88
CA ASN A 75 -5.65 -10.61 6.97
C ASN A 75 -5.83 -9.97 8.35
N ILE A 76 -5.39 -8.72 8.56
CA ILE A 76 -5.69 -7.98 9.82
C ILE A 76 -7.19 -7.75 9.95
N ALA A 77 -7.83 -7.24 8.89
CA ALA A 77 -9.27 -7.00 8.87
C ALA A 77 -10.05 -8.31 9.08
N GLU A 78 -9.71 -9.37 8.34
CA GLU A 78 -10.39 -10.65 8.47
C GLU A 78 -10.18 -11.30 9.86
N GLY A 79 -8.95 -11.22 10.39
CA GLY A 79 -8.63 -11.73 11.72
C GLY A 79 -9.37 -11.01 12.84
N SER A 80 -9.59 -9.69 12.73
CA SER A 80 -10.34 -8.91 13.72
C SER A 80 -11.76 -9.44 13.95
N GLY A 81 -12.43 -9.85 12.86
CA GLY A 81 -13.81 -10.30 12.84
C GLY A 81 -14.00 -11.78 13.20
N LYS A 82 -12.94 -12.54 13.49
CA LYS A 82 -13.08 -13.95 13.90
C LYS A 82 -13.58 -14.07 15.33
N ALA A 83 -14.40 -15.09 15.57
CA ALA A 83 -15.05 -15.29 16.86
C ALA A 83 -14.08 -15.82 17.93
N THR A 84 -13.14 -16.69 17.55
CA THR A 84 -12.26 -17.36 18.52
C THR A 84 -10.82 -16.82 18.47
N PRO A 85 -10.11 -16.77 19.62
CA PRO A 85 -8.70 -16.38 19.65
C PRO A 85 -7.81 -17.21 18.72
N LYS A 86 -8.11 -18.51 18.57
CA LYS A 86 -7.37 -19.43 17.70
C LYS A 86 -7.43 -18.99 16.23
N GLU A 87 -8.61 -18.63 15.75
CA GLU A 87 -8.79 -18.14 14.39
C GLU A 87 -8.11 -16.78 14.20
N LYS A 88 -8.25 -15.85 15.17
CA LYS A 88 -7.55 -14.56 15.13
C LYS A 88 -6.04 -14.73 14.94
N ILE A 89 -5.43 -15.60 15.76
CA ILE A 89 -3.99 -15.91 15.70
C ILE A 89 -3.59 -16.42 14.32
N GLN A 90 -4.39 -17.28 13.71
CA GLN A 90 -4.11 -17.81 12.38
C GLN A 90 -4.06 -16.70 11.32
N PHE A 91 -5.07 -15.82 11.28
CA PHE A 91 -5.11 -14.70 10.34
C PHE A 91 -3.99 -13.68 10.58
N TYR A 92 -3.68 -13.35 11.84
CA TYR A 92 -2.54 -12.49 12.15
C TYR A 92 -1.21 -13.14 11.77
N GLY A 93 -1.09 -14.48 11.90
CA GLY A 93 0.03 -15.23 11.38
C GLY A 93 0.19 -15.10 9.87
N PHE A 94 -0.91 -15.13 9.11
CA PHE A 94 -0.88 -14.87 7.67
C PHE A 94 -0.45 -13.45 7.33
N ALA A 95 -0.94 -12.44 8.06
CA ALA A 95 -0.49 -11.05 7.89
C ALA A 95 1.04 -10.91 8.09
N ILE A 96 1.59 -11.57 9.12
CA ILE A 96 3.03 -11.60 9.37
C ILE A 96 3.79 -12.27 8.23
N ASN A 97 3.29 -13.39 7.71
CA ASN A 97 3.94 -14.10 6.60
C ASN A 97 3.95 -13.23 5.33
N SER A 98 2.83 -12.56 5.00
CA SER A 98 2.77 -11.64 3.86
C SER A 98 3.70 -10.43 4.02
N ALA A 99 3.87 -9.91 5.25
CA ALA A 99 4.86 -8.86 5.52
C ALA A 99 6.29 -9.34 5.27
N ARG A 100 6.61 -10.58 5.65
CA ARG A 100 7.92 -11.20 5.39
C ARG A 100 8.17 -11.42 3.90
N GLU A 101 7.14 -11.81 3.14
CA GLU A 101 7.23 -11.97 1.68
C GLU A 101 7.56 -10.65 0.96
N CYS A 102 7.14 -9.50 1.51
CA CYS A 102 7.47 -8.19 0.94
C CYS A 102 8.97 -7.89 0.98
N ILE A 103 9.69 -8.34 2.00
CA ILE A 103 11.09 -7.99 2.27
C ILE A 103 12.07 -8.35 1.13
N PRO A 104 12.11 -9.60 0.61
CA PRO A 104 13.01 -9.93 -0.49
C PRO A 104 12.68 -9.15 -1.77
N MET A 105 11.40 -8.94 -2.08
CA MET A 105 10.98 -8.17 -3.25
C MET A 105 11.35 -6.68 -3.13
N LEU A 106 11.14 -6.08 -1.95
CA LEU A 106 11.60 -4.73 -1.63
C LEU A 106 13.11 -4.60 -1.77
N THR A 107 13.86 -5.59 -1.29
CA THR A 107 15.32 -5.62 -1.42
C THR A 107 15.75 -5.59 -2.89
N LEU A 108 15.08 -6.35 -3.76
CA LEU A 108 15.34 -6.33 -5.20
C LEU A 108 15.00 -4.98 -5.83
N CYS A 109 13.87 -4.38 -5.45
CA CYS A 109 13.50 -3.03 -5.92
C CYS A 109 14.54 -1.99 -5.54
N LEU A 110 15.05 -2.02 -4.30
CA LEU A 110 15.98 -1.02 -3.78
C LEU A 110 17.43 -1.22 -4.22
N LYS A 111 17.87 -2.46 -4.48
CA LYS A 111 19.23 -2.74 -4.97
C LYS A 111 19.48 -2.31 -6.41
N GLN A 112 18.42 -2.10 -7.20
CA GLN A 112 18.52 -1.63 -8.58
C GLN A 112 18.38 -0.11 -8.73
N HIS A 113 18.23 0.61 -7.60
CA HIS A 113 18.32 2.07 -7.52
C HIS A 113 19.75 2.48 -7.18
#